data_AF-B0LAC0-F1
#
_entry.id   AF-B0LAC0-F1
#
_cell.length_a   1.000
_cell.length_b   1.000
_cell.length_c   1.000
_cell.angle_alpha   90.00
_cell.angle_beta   90.00
_cell.angle_gamma   90.00
#
_symmetry.space_group_name_H-M   'P 1'
#
loop_
_entity.id
_entity.type
_entity.pdbx_description
1 polymer ?
#
loop_
_entity_poly.entity_id
_entity_poly.type
_entity_poly.pdbx_seq_one_letter_code
_entity_poly.pdbx_strand_id
1 'polypeptide(L)' 'TAYDVAVYSNFYLRMQNSDFLRELVVTIAREGLEDKYGLQLNPEWRMLKY' A
#
# COMPACT_ATOMS: atom_id res chain seq x y z
N THR A 1 8.27 -9.78 8.51
CA THR A 1 8.69 -8.36 8.60
C THR A 1 7.49 -7.47 8.38
N ALA A 2 7.38 -6.35 9.08
CA ALA A 2 6.31 -5.38 8.90
C ALA A 2 6.90 -4.00 8.55
N TYR A 3 6.18 -3.22 7.75
CA TYR A 3 6.57 -1.87 7.33
C TYR A 3 5.36 -0.94 7.45
N ASP A 4 5.55 0.17 8.16
CA ASP A 4 4.51 1.19 8.29
C ASP A 4 4.65 2.23 7.17
N VAL A 5 3.59 2.38 6.38
CA VAL A 5 3.49 3.39 5.30
C VAL A 5 2.37 4.35 5.65
N ALA A 6 2.73 5.56 6.06
CA ALA A 6 1.78 6.60 6.45
C ALA A 6 1.46 7.53 5.26
N VAL A 7 0.18 7.86 5.09
CA VAL A 7 -0.30 8.84 4.11
C VAL A 7 -1.14 9.91 4.78
N TYR A 8 -1.37 11.03 4.09
CA TYR A 8 -2.21 12.11 4.59
C TYR A 8 -3.63 11.63 4.89
N SER A 9 -4.19 11.98 6.06
CA SER A 9 -5.45 11.42 6.57
C SER A 9 -6.65 11.66 5.65
N ASN A 10 -6.81 12.86 5.07
CA ASN A 10 -7.93 13.11 4.16
C ASN A 10 -7.79 12.35 2.83
N PHE A 11 -6.55 12.03 2.42
CA PHE A 11 -6.32 11.17 1.26
C PHE A 11 -6.65 9.71 1.60
N TYR A 12 -6.30 9.25 2.80
CA TYR A 12 -6.69 7.92 3.29
C TYR A 12 -8.22 7.71 3.26
N LEU A 13 -9.00 8.70 3.69
CA LEU A 13 -10.48 8.63 3.61
C LEU A 13 -10.99 8.49 2.17
N ARG A 14 -10.34 9.13 1.20
CA ARG A 14 -10.69 8.98 -0.23
C ARG A 14 -10.31 7.59 -0.75
N MET A 15 -9.15 7.09 -0.35
CA MET A 15 -8.65 5.76 -0.71
C MET A 15 -9.56 4.65 -0.15
N GLN A 16 -10.06 4.79 1.08
CA GLN A 16 -10.97 3.79 1.67
C GLN A 16 -12.26 3.62 0.86
N ASN A 17 -12.76 4.69 0.23
CA ASN A 17 -14.00 4.69 -0.55
C ASN A 17 -13.79 4.36 -2.04
N SER A 18 -12.59 3.97 -2.46
CA SER A 18 -12.28 3.67 -3.86
C SER A 18 -11.34 2.49 -3.98
N ASP A 19 -11.85 1.39 -4.53
CA ASP A 19 -11.05 0.17 -4.76
C ASP A 19 -9.86 0.44 -5.67
N PHE A 20 -10.07 1.21 -6.75
CA PHE A 20 -9.01 1.64 -7.66
C PHE A 20 -7.90 2.43 -6.95
N LEU A 21 -8.26 3.44 -6.15
CA LEU A 21 -7.25 4.23 -5.45
C LEU A 21 -6.51 3.40 -4.41
N ARG A 22 -7.20 2.46 -3.76
CA ARG A 22 -6.60 1.55 -2.79
C ARG A 22 -5.59 0.62 -3.45
N GLU A 23 -5.93 0.03 -4.59
CA GLU A 23 -5.01 -0.79 -5.38
C GLU A 23 -3.80 0.01 -5.84
N LEU A 24 -4.01 1.22 -6.36
CA LEU A 24 -2.94 2.10 -6.80
C LEU A 24 -1.97 2.42 -5.65
N VAL A 25 -2.48 2.80 -4.48
CA VAL A 25 -1.66 3.17 -3.33
C VAL A 25 -0.87 1.98 -2.80
N VAL A 26 -1.46 0.77 -2.76
CA VAL A 26 -0.74 -0.43 -2.32
C VAL A 26 0.38 -0.78 -3.30
N THR A 27 0.15 -0.66 -4.62
CA THR A 27 1.18 -0.89 -5.62
C THR A 27 2.35 0.09 -5.47
N ILE A 28 2.07 1.38 -5.35
CA ILE A 28 3.09 2.43 -5.15
C ILE A 28 3.87 2.20 -3.85
N ALA A 29 3.17 1.85 -2.76
CA ALA A 29 3.81 1.55 -1.48
C ALA A 29 4.73 0.33 -1.59
N ARG A 30 4.30 -0.73 -2.26
CA ARG A 30 5.11 -1.94 -2.49
C ARG A 30 6.37 -1.61 -3.28
N GLU A 31 6.26 -0.93 -4.42
CA GLU A 31 7.40 -0.52 -5.26
C GLU A 31 8.36 0.38 -4.49
N GLY A 32 7.85 1.36 -3.74
CA GLY A 32 8.69 2.22 -2.91
C GLY A 32 9.44 1.47 -1.79
N LEU A 33 8.85 0.40 -1.23
CA LEU A 33 9.54 -0.46 -0.27
C LEU A 33 10.60 -1.34 -0.93
N GLU A 34 10.32 -1.86 -2.14
CA GLU A 34 11.28 -2.63 -2.95
C GLU A 34 12.53 -1.79 -3.24
N ASP A 35 12.34 -0.58 -3.75
CA ASP A 35 13.44 0.32 -4.09
C ASP A 35 14.24 0.75 -2.84
N LYS A 36 13.55 1.09 -1.75
CA LYS A 36 14.19 1.63 -0.54
C LYS A 36 15.01 0.58 0.21
N TYR A 37 14.53 -0.66 0.26
CA TYR A 37 15.12 -1.72 1.09
C TYR A 37 15.73 -2.86 0.26
N GLY A 38 15.74 -2.75 -1.07
CA GLY A 38 16.26 -3.79 -1.97
C GLY A 38 15.47 -5.09 -1.91
N LEU A 39 14.14 -4.99 -1.74
CA LEU A 39 13.25 -6.15 -1.60
C LEU A 39 12.70 -6.60 -2.95
N GLN A 40 12.23 -7.85 -3.00
CA GLN A 40 11.35 -8.35 -4.06
C GLN A 40 10.09 -8.89 -3.38
N LEU A 41 8.98 -8.15 -3.49
CA LEU A 41 7.70 -8.46 -2.88
C LEU A 41 6.75 -9.02 -3.95
N ASN A 42 5.91 -9.99 -3.56
CA ASN A 42 4.90 -10.54 -4.47
C ASN A 42 3.90 -9.45 -4.88
N PRO A 43 3.58 -9.27 -6.17
CA PRO A 43 2.54 -8.37 -6.63
C PRO A 43 1.13 -8.72 -6.11
N GLU A 44 0.85 -10.00 -5.84
CA GLU A 44 -0.41 -10.41 -5.21
C GLU A 44 -0.41 -10.07 -3.72
N TRP A 45 -1.44 -9.33 -3.28
CA TRP A 45 -1.64 -8.95 -1.89
C TRP A 45 -3.09 -9.15 -1.46
N ARG A 46 -3.31 -9.23 -0.15
CA ARG A 46 -4.66 -9.34 0.45
C ARG A 46 -4.79 -8.38 1.61
N MET A 47 -5.90 -7.64 1.63
CA MET A 47 -6.31 -6.87 2.80
C MET A 47 -6.80 -7.82 3.89
N LEU A 48 -6.22 -7.72 5.08
CA LEU A 48 -6.70 -8.44 6.25
C LEU A 48 -8.05 -7.85 6.70
N LYS A 49 -8.99 -8.71 7.07
CA LYS A 49 -10.36 -8.33 7.45
C LYS A 49 -10.63 -8.36 8.96
N TYR A 50 -9.77 -9.05 9.72
CA TYR A 50 -9.92 -9.33 11.15
C TYR A 50 -8.55 -9.33 11.82
#